data_AF-A0AAU9JVG2-F1
#
_entry.id   AF-A0AAU9JVG2-F1
#
_cell.length_a   1.000
_cell.length_b   1.000
_cell.length_c   1.000
_cell.angle_alpha   90.00
_cell.angle_beta   90.00
_cell.angle_gamma   90.00
#
_symmetry.space_group_name_H-M   'P 1'
#
loop_
_entity.id
_entity.type
_entity.pdbx_description
1 polymer ?
#
loop_
_entity_poly.entity_id
_entity_poly.type
_entity_poly.pdbx_seq_one_letter_code
_entity_poly.pdbx_strand_id
1 'polypeptide(L)'
;MQSDCSTTVHLTVFSSMFSLINPKSSSNNPPTSLSLPPITNLFDEIPEEASTLTHIPVLKIKKRRKKTQRITACQHINKKHYARGMCNSCYHRYGRDTYAWLCEHTDRKLYAKGMCELCYNKQHAETTTKIKIILN
;
A
#
# COMPACT_ATOMS: atom_id res chain seq x y z
N MET A 1 -32.22 16.41 39.39
CA MET A 1 -32.31 15.55 38.18
C MET A 1 -30.99 15.64 37.44
N GLN A 2 -30.07 14.70 37.66
CA GLN A 2 -28.89 14.47 36.84
C GLN A 2 -28.66 12.96 36.84
N SER A 3 -28.49 12.40 35.65
CA SER A 3 -28.44 10.97 35.35
C SER A 3 -27.09 10.67 34.70
N ASP A 4 -26.26 9.87 35.38
CA ASP A 4 -24.99 9.39 34.85
C ASP A 4 -25.20 8.07 34.09
N CYS A 5 -24.84 8.07 32.80
CA CYS A 5 -24.90 6.91 31.92
C CYS A 5 -23.47 6.47 31.57
N SER A 6 -23.11 5.27 32.02
CA SER A 6 -21.83 4.59 31.85
C SER A 6 -21.45 4.34 30.38
N THR A 7 -20.22 4.62 29.99
CA THR A 7 -19.60 4.01 28.79
C THR A 7 -18.08 3.94 28.95
N THR A 8 -17.56 2.82 29.48
CA THR A 8 -16.11 2.57 29.48
C THR A 8 -15.82 1.08 29.33
N VAL A 9 -16.04 0.54 28.13
CA VAL A 9 -15.54 -0.80 27.76
C VAL A 9 -15.18 -0.85 26.28
N HIS A 10 -14.02 -0.30 25.88
CA HIS A 10 -13.43 -0.66 24.58
C HIS A 10 -11.91 -0.41 24.41
N LEU A 11 -11.11 -0.30 25.49
CA LEU A 11 -9.70 0.09 25.39
C LEU A 11 -8.65 -1.01 25.65
N THR A 12 -9.00 -2.29 25.74
CA THR A 12 -8.06 -3.32 26.22
C THR A 12 -7.37 -4.19 25.16
N VAL A 13 -7.58 -3.97 23.86
CA VAL A 13 -6.94 -4.82 22.82
C VAL A 13 -5.75 -4.16 22.11
N PHE A 14 -5.61 -2.83 22.14
CA PHE A 14 -4.56 -2.14 21.38
C PHE A 14 -3.23 -1.92 22.11
N SER A 15 -3.13 -2.20 23.41
CA SER A 15 -1.88 -1.95 24.17
C SER A 15 -0.81 -3.05 24.03
N SER A 16 -1.11 -4.21 23.42
CA SER A 16 -0.18 -5.35 23.40
C SER A 16 0.82 -5.37 22.23
N MET A 17 0.70 -4.49 21.24
CA MET A 17 1.61 -4.48 20.06
C MET A 17 2.72 -3.42 20.17
N PHE A 18 2.61 -2.44 21.08
CA PHE A 18 3.56 -1.33 21.17
C PHE A 18 4.89 -1.67 21.87
N SER A 19 4.97 -2.81 22.55
CA SER A 19 6.19 -3.24 23.27
C SER A 19 7.28 -3.84 22.37
N LEU A 20 6.99 -4.14 21.10
CA LEU A 20 7.99 -4.64 20.14
C LEU A 20 8.74 -3.53 19.40
N ILE A 21 8.34 -2.26 19.56
CA ILE A 21 8.85 -1.14 18.75
C ILE A 21 9.79 -0.22 19.56
N ASN A 22 9.98 -0.46 20.85
CA ASN A 22 10.84 0.38 21.70
C ASN A 22 11.83 -0.42 22.57
N PRO A 23 13.03 -0.74 22.05
CA PRO A 23 14.20 -0.93 22.89
C PRO A 23 14.91 0.43 23.09
N LYS A 24 14.84 0.99 24.30
CA LYS A 24 15.68 2.12 24.71
C LYS A 24 17.03 1.62 25.23
N SER A 25 18.09 2.15 24.61
CA SER A 25 19.50 2.30 25.02
C SER A 25 20.36 1.06 25.24
N SER A 26 21.32 0.82 24.34
CA SER A 26 22.77 1.00 24.59
C SER A 26 23.61 0.49 23.40
N SER A 27 24.71 1.20 23.09
CA SER A 27 25.72 0.93 22.04
C SER A 27 25.40 1.41 20.62
N ASN A 28 25.92 2.61 20.31
CA ASN A 28 26.07 3.12 18.95
C ASN A 28 27.17 2.31 18.24
N ASN A 29 26.79 1.29 17.47
CA ASN A 29 27.44 0.87 16.24
C ASN A 29 26.50 -0.16 15.57
N PRO A 30 26.19 -0.06 14.26
CA PRO A 30 25.63 -1.20 13.57
C PRO A 30 26.61 -2.37 13.70
N PRO A 31 26.18 -3.62 13.94
CA PRO A 31 27.07 -4.77 13.88
C PRO A 31 27.64 -4.85 12.46
N THR A 32 28.82 -4.26 12.33
CA THR A 32 29.64 -4.32 11.14
C THR A 32 30.25 -5.72 11.16
N SER A 33 30.20 -6.37 10.00
CA SER A 33 30.70 -7.71 9.71
C SER A 33 30.00 -8.88 10.43
N LEU A 34 28.83 -9.27 9.93
CA LEU A 34 28.74 -10.66 9.46
C LEU A 34 29.31 -10.67 8.04
N SER A 35 30.60 -10.95 7.92
CA SER A 35 31.15 -11.36 6.64
C SER A 35 30.47 -12.66 6.27
N LEU A 36 29.59 -12.64 5.25
CA LEU A 36 29.16 -13.88 4.64
C LEU A 36 30.42 -14.62 4.17
N PRO A 37 30.53 -15.94 4.41
CA PRO A 37 31.62 -16.71 3.84
C PRO A 37 31.64 -16.49 2.32
N PRO A 38 32.82 -16.42 1.69
CA PRO A 38 32.90 -16.40 0.24
C PRO A 38 32.10 -17.60 -0.27
N ILE A 39 31.15 -17.36 -1.17
CA ILE A 39 30.46 -18.42 -1.88
C ILE A 39 31.52 -19.06 -2.79
N THR A 40 32.30 -19.97 -2.24
CA THR A 40 33.10 -20.87 -3.05
C THR A 40 32.10 -21.80 -3.71
N ASN A 41 32.08 -21.74 -5.03
CA ASN A 41 31.26 -22.54 -5.92
C ASN A 41 31.15 -23.99 -5.42
N LEU A 42 30.01 -24.30 -4.82
CA LEU A 42 29.54 -25.65 -4.59
C LEU A 42 28.30 -25.84 -5.48
N PHE A 43 28.51 -25.58 -6.77
CA PHE A 43 27.57 -25.75 -7.86
C PHE A 43 28.17 -26.70 -8.88
N ASP A 44 28.80 -27.76 -8.42
CA ASP A 44 29.13 -28.89 -9.27
C ASP A 44 28.63 -30.14 -8.57
N GLU A 45 27.80 -30.88 -9.32
CA GLU A 45 27.16 -32.16 -9.02
C GLU A 45 25.80 -32.12 -8.29
N ILE A 46 24.77 -31.70 -9.04
CA ILE A 46 23.40 -32.19 -8.84
C ILE A 46 23.17 -33.32 -9.86
N PRO A 47 22.99 -34.59 -9.44
CA PRO A 47 22.56 -35.67 -10.32
C PRO A 47 21.13 -35.44 -10.84
N GLU A 48 20.92 -35.60 -12.14
CA GLU A 48 19.70 -35.24 -12.91
C GLU A 48 18.44 -36.10 -12.62
N GLU A 49 18.41 -36.91 -11.57
CA GLU A 49 17.39 -37.97 -11.42
C GLU A 49 16.37 -37.77 -10.28
N ALA A 50 15.80 -36.57 -10.16
CA ALA A 50 14.66 -36.33 -9.27
C ALA A 50 13.53 -35.50 -9.92
N SER A 51 13.38 -35.57 -11.24
CA SER A 51 12.33 -34.85 -12.00
C SER A 51 10.92 -35.46 -11.92
N THR A 52 10.67 -36.44 -11.05
CA THR A 52 9.41 -37.22 -11.11
C THR A 52 8.75 -37.47 -9.77
N LEU A 53 8.61 -36.46 -8.91
CA LEU A 53 7.46 -36.42 -7.98
C LEU A 53 7.22 -35.02 -7.40
N THR A 54 6.12 -34.38 -7.82
CA THR A 54 5.17 -33.60 -6.99
C THR A 54 4.30 -32.69 -7.85
N HIS A 55 3.41 -33.26 -8.67
CA HIS A 55 2.27 -32.49 -9.17
C HIS A 55 1.23 -32.36 -8.04
N ILE A 56 1.39 -31.33 -7.21
CA ILE A 56 0.37 -30.94 -6.23
C ILE A 56 -0.86 -30.48 -7.01
N PRO A 57 -2.05 -31.09 -6.83
CA PRO A 57 -3.25 -30.62 -7.48
C PRO A 57 -3.62 -29.24 -6.91
N VAL A 58 -3.33 -28.19 -7.67
CA VAL A 58 -3.77 -26.83 -7.33
C VAL A 58 -5.29 -26.80 -7.35
N LEU A 59 -5.90 -26.87 -6.17
CA LEU A 59 -7.34 -26.71 -6.00
C LEU A 59 -7.71 -25.31 -6.49
N LYS A 60 -8.50 -25.26 -7.58
CA LYS A 60 -9.01 -24.01 -8.15
C LYS A 60 -10.01 -23.39 -7.18
N ILE A 61 -9.52 -22.60 -6.22
CA ILE A 61 -10.38 -21.83 -5.31
C ILE A 61 -11.13 -20.80 -6.15
N LYS A 62 -12.44 -21.02 -6.33
CA LYS A 62 -13.34 -20.05 -7.00
C LYS A 62 -13.39 -18.79 -6.15
N LYS A 63 -12.69 -17.74 -6.57
CA LYS A 63 -12.69 -16.44 -5.88
C LYS A 63 -14.12 -15.89 -5.85
N ARG A 64 -14.67 -15.62 -4.66
CA ARG A 64 -15.98 -14.98 -4.49
C ARG A 64 -15.92 -13.58 -5.11
N ARG A 65 -16.81 -13.30 -6.08
CA ARG A 65 -16.91 -11.96 -6.68
C ARG A 65 -17.44 -10.99 -5.63
N LYS A 66 -16.64 -9.97 -5.29
CA LYS A 66 -17.09 -8.87 -4.41
C LYS A 66 -18.22 -8.12 -5.12
N LYS A 67 -19.36 -7.94 -4.44
CA LYS A 67 -20.48 -7.17 -4.98
C LYS A 67 -20.04 -5.72 -5.14
N THR A 68 -20.25 -5.14 -6.31
CA THR A 68 -19.99 -3.72 -6.57
C THR A 68 -21.03 -2.88 -5.87
N GLN A 69 -20.59 -1.93 -5.04
CA GLN A 69 -21.47 -0.96 -4.38
C GLN A 69 -22.12 -0.03 -5.42
N ARG A 70 -23.30 0.51 -5.08
CA ARG A 70 -24.00 1.51 -5.89
C ARG A 70 -23.50 2.92 -5.55
N ILE A 71 -23.59 3.81 -6.53
CA ILE A 71 -23.33 5.24 -6.35
C ILE A 71 -24.56 5.87 -5.70
N THR A 72 -24.34 6.67 -4.66
CA THR A 72 -25.38 7.37 -3.89
C THR A 72 -25.13 8.87 -3.76
N ALA A 73 -23.86 9.29 -3.81
CA ALA A 73 -23.43 10.66 -3.55
C ALA A 73 -23.19 11.49 -4.82
N CYS A 74 -23.48 10.96 -6.01
CA CYS A 74 -23.49 11.75 -7.24
C CYS A 74 -24.57 11.25 -8.21
N GLN A 75 -25.02 12.12 -9.11
CA GLN A 75 -26.08 11.84 -10.08
C GLN A 75 -25.69 10.77 -11.12
N HIS A 76 -24.42 10.37 -11.17
CA HIS A 76 -23.91 9.38 -12.12
C HIS A 76 -24.23 7.95 -11.69
N ILE A 77 -25.50 7.58 -11.59
CA ILE A 77 -25.96 6.27 -11.09
C ILE A 77 -25.46 5.12 -11.98
N ASN A 78 -25.26 5.38 -13.28
CA ASN A 78 -24.82 4.39 -14.26
C ASN A 78 -23.30 4.13 -14.25
N LYS A 79 -22.51 4.94 -13.54
CA LYS A 79 -21.05 4.76 -13.48
C LYS A 79 -20.67 3.75 -12.39
N LYS A 80 -19.46 3.23 -12.46
CA LYS A 80 -18.93 2.36 -11.41
C LYS A 80 -18.63 3.16 -10.15
N HIS A 81 -19.09 2.67 -9.00
CA HIS A 81 -18.71 3.19 -7.69
C HIS A 81 -17.19 3.14 -7.53
N TYR A 82 -16.60 4.25 -7.09
CA TYR A 82 -15.19 4.36 -6.77
C TYR A 82 -14.99 4.41 -5.25
N ALA A 83 -15.35 5.53 -4.62
CA ALA A 83 -15.22 5.73 -3.17
C ALA A 83 -16.25 6.75 -2.67
N ARG A 84 -16.57 6.71 -1.37
CA ARG A 84 -17.53 7.62 -0.69
C ARG A 84 -18.88 7.74 -1.42
N GLY A 85 -19.36 6.67 -2.04
CA GLY A 85 -20.62 6.69 -2.79
C GLY A 85 -20.55 7.48 -4.11
N MET A 86 -19.37 7.86 -4.59
CA MET A 86 -19.17 8.65 -5.81
C MET A 86 -18.56 7.82 -6.94
N CYS A 87 -18.78 8.26 -8.18
CA CYS A 87 -17.99 7.78 -9.32
C CYS A 87 -16.56 8.34 -9.26
N ASN A 88 -15.65 7.77 -10.05
CA ASN A 88 -14.24 8.17 -10.10
C ASN A 88 -14.07 9.68 -10.34
N SER A 89 -14.74 10.23 -11.37
CA SER A 89 -14.62 11.65 -11.73
C SER A 89 -15.12 12.60 -10.62
N CYS A 90 -16.24 12.26 -9.98
CA CYS A 90 -16.80 13.08 -8.89
C CYS A 90 -15.93 13.00 -7.63
N TYR A 91 -15.40 11.82 -7.33
CA TYR A 91 -14.52 11.64 -6.18
C TYR A 91 -13.27 12.51 -6.31
N HIS A 92 -12.63 12.54 -7.48
CA HIS A 92 -11.46 13.39 -7.68
C HIS A 92 -11.79 14.89 -7.59
N ARG A 93 -12.96 15.32 -8.07
CA ARG A 93 -13.33 16.74 -8.01
C ARG A 93 -13.74 17.22 -6.63
N TYR A 94 -14.55 16.43 -5.93
CA TYR A 94 -15.26 16.87 -4.72
C TYR A 94 -14.99 16.01 -3.49
N GLY A 95 -14.65 14.73 -3.68
CA GLY A 95 -14.51 13.76 -2.59
C GLY A 95 -13.19 13.83 -1.83
N ARG A 96 -12.32 14.79 -2.15
CA ARG A 96 -11.01 14.96 -1.53
C ARG A 96 -11.00 16.14 -0.58
N ASP A 97 -10.62 15.86 0.66
CA ASP A 97 -10.67 16.87 1.72
C ASP A 97 -9.32 17.56 1.88
N THR A 98 -8.22 16.89 1.54
CA THR A 98 -6.84 17.38 1.72
C THR A 98 -6.28 18.12 0.50
N TYR A 99 -5.37 19.05 0.78
CA TYR A 99 -4.62 19.81 -0.22
C TYR A 99 -3.23 19.19 -0.43
N ALA A 100 -2.65 19.43 -1.60
CA ALA A 100 -1.28 19.04 -1.87
C ALA A 100 -0.32 19.89 -1.02
N TRP A 101 0.78 19.29 -0.56
CA TRP A 101 1.77 19.97 0.28
C TRP A 101 3.19 19.88 -0.29
N LEU A 102 3.42 18.98 -1.24
CA LEU A 102 4.74 18.78 -1.83
C LEU A 102 4.95 19.61 -3.10
N CYS A 103 3.88 20.13 -3.70
CA CYS A 103 3.99 21.13 -4.78
C CYS A 103 3.63 22.52 -4.25
N GLU A 104 4.09 23.56 -4.95
CA GLU A 104 3.86 24.97 -4.61
C GLU A 104 2.36 25.38 -4.58
N HIS A 105 1.48 24.52 -5.09
CA HIS A 105 0.05 24.77 -5.16
C HIS A 105 -0.62 24.44 -3.83
N THR A 106 -0.89 25.47 -3.04
CA THR A 106 -1.62 25.36 -1.77
C THR A 106 -3.14 25.25 -1.96
N ASP A 107 -3.65 25.64 -3.13
CA ASP A 107 -5.06 25.68 -3.49
C ASP A 107 -5.57 24.36 -4.10
N ARG A 108 -4.66 23.49 -4.56
CA ARG A 108 -5.02 22.27 -5.29
C ARG A 108 -5.15 21.06 -4.37
N LYS A 109 -6.14 20.21 -4.67
CA LYS A 109 -6.38 18.97 -3.93
C LYS A 109 -5.25 17.95 -4.13
N LEU A 110 -4.98 17.19 -3.07
CA LEU A 110 -4.02 16.09 -3.08
C LEU A 110 -4.44 15.00 -4.07
N TYR A 111 -3.58 14.62 -5.00
CA TYR A 111 -3.80 13.48 -5.89
C TYR A 111 -3.08 12.23 -5.39
N ALA A 112 -1.74 12.27 -5.39
CA ALA A 112 -0.89 11.16 -4.95
C ALA A 112 0.50 11.70 -4.57
N LYS A 113 1.22 10.97 -3.70
CA LYS A 113 2.60 11.31 -3.26
C LYS A 113 2.76 12.74 -2.72
N GLY A 114 1.74 13.29 -2.06
CA GLY A 114 1.77 14.67 -1.56
C GLY A 114 1.57 15.77 -2.62
N MET A 115 1.37 15.40 -3.90
CA MET A 115 1.27 16.34 -5.03
C MET A 115 -0.15 16.45 -5.58
N CYS A 116 -0.45 17.56 -6.25
CA CYS A 116 -1.67 17.72 -7.05
C CYS A 116 -1.60 16.89 -8.35
N GLU A 117 -2.75 16.70 -9.01
CA GLU A 117 -2.88 15.82 -10.18
C GLU A 117 -1.97 16.22 -11.35
N LEU A 118 -1.88 17.52 -11.65
CA LEU A 118 -1.03 18.04 -12.71
C LEU A 118 0.46 17.80 -12.44
N CYS A 119 0.93 18.12 -11.23
CA CYS A 119 2.32 17.91 -10.84
C CYS A 119 2.69 16.42 -10.82
N TYR A 120 1.78 15.58 -10.30
CA TYR A 120 1.97 14.13 -10.28
C TYR A 120 2.12 13.56 -11.70
N ASN A 121 1.24 13.95 -12.63
CA ASN A 121 1.29 13.46 -14.00
C ASN A 121 2.57 13.91 -14.72
N LYS A 122 3.01 15.16 -14.51
CA LYS A 122 4.27 15.67 -15.05
C LYS A 122 5.47 14.86 -14.53
N GLN A 123 5.58 14.69 -13.22
CA GLN A 123 6.67 13.91 -12.61
C GLN A 123 6.66 12.44 -13.11
N HIS A 124 5.47 11.85 -13.24
CA HIS A 124 5.33 10.47 -13.70
C HIS A 124 5.80 10.32 -15.16
N ALA A 125 5.37 11.21 -16.05
CA ALA A 125 5.79 11.21 -17.45
C ALA A 125 7.31 11.36 -17.59
N GLU A 126 7.93 12.28 -16.85
CA GLU A 126 9.38 12.47 -16.84
C GLU A 126 10.13 11.21 -16.38
N THR A 127 9.63 10.54 -15.33
CA THR A 127 10.22 9.30 -14.80
C THR A 127 10.15 8.18 -15.83
N THR A 128 8.99 7.99 -16.47
CA THR A 128 8.82 6.95 -17.50
C THR A 128 9.70 7.21 -18.72
N THR A 129 9.85 8.46 -19.16
CA THR A 129 10.73 8.79 -20.29
C THR A 129 12.20 8.53 -19.97
N LYS A 130 12.67 8.90 -18.77
CA LYS A 130 14.05 8.61 -18.32
C LYS A 130 14.33 7.11 -18.29
N ILE A 131 13.41 6.31 -17.76
CA ILE A 131 13.54 4.85 -17.73
C ILE A 131 13.62 4.28 -19.15
N LYS A 132 12.79 4.75 -20.08
CA LYS A 132 12.84 4.31 -21.48
C LYS A 132 14.16 4.66 -22.16
N ILE A 133 14.76 5.81 -21.86
CA ILE A 133 16.08 6.19 -22.38
C ILE A 133 17.19 5.31 -21.80
N ILE A 134 17.10 4.91 -20.54
CA ILE A 134 18.12 4.08 -19.88
C ILE A 134 18.05 2.61 -20.33
N LEU A 135 16.87 2.13 -20.73
CA LEU A 135 16.64 0.74 -21.13
C LEU A 135 16.79 0.48 -22.64
N ASN A 136 17.03 1.52 -23.45
CA ASN A 136 17.27 1.44 -24.89
C ASN A 136 18.73 1.72 -25.20
#